data_AF-A0A1H9SC27-F1
#
_entry.id   AF-A0A1H9SC27-F1
#
_cell.length_a   1.000
_cell.length_b   1.000
_cell.length_c   1.000
_cell.angle_alpha   90.00
_cell.angle_beta   90.00
_cell.angle_gamma   90.00
#
_symmetry.space_group_name_H-M   'P 1'
#
loop_
_entity.id
_entity.type
_entity.pdbx_description
1 polymer ?
#
loop_
_entity_poly.entity_id
_entity_poly.type
_entity_poly.pdbx_seq_one_letter_code
_entity_poly.pdbx_strand_id
1 'polypeptide(L)'
;YVPKSPYRKDKLLIKPSKKNVSAFYRKVREIVKGSGALTQEALIGQLNPVLRGWAHYHAPAVAQETFSTLDHLIHWRLWRWAKRRHPQKSAAWIRKKYFHSINGRNWVFAFPYKNSKAEVKYRRLYALADTTTAHQKRLPGDYHPYDAAQELKWEKLRVQRMQHKLRYRGQILGLFRRQQGKCALCGHAVSKETGWHDHHVVRRVDGGPDTLSNRVLLHPNCHALVHNQKKQVALLHSGL
;
A
#
# COMPACT_ATOMS: atom_id res chain seq x y z
N TYR A 1 34.81 22.53 1.96
CA TYR A 1 33.87 22.21 3.06
C TYR A 1 32.71 23.19 2.98
N VAL A 2 31.55 22.78 2.46
CA VAL A 2 30.39 23.69 2.33
C VAL A 2 29.69 23.75 3.69
N PRO A 3 29.60 24.93 4.35
CA PRO A 3 28.95 25.05 5.65
C PRO A 3 27.46 24.67 5.54
N LYS A 4 26.98 23.81 6.45
CA LYS A 4 25.55 23.53 6.56
C LYS A 4 24.84 24.79 7.07
N SER A 5 23.87 25.29 6.31
CA SER A 5 23.07 26.48 6.65
C SER A 5 22.48 26.38 8.08
N PRO A 6 22.59 27.45 8.90
CA PRO A 6 22.11 27.48 10.29
C PRO A 6 20.58 27.38 10.43
N TYR A 7 19.84 27.43 9.33
CA TYR A 7 18.37 27.36 9.31
C TYR A 7 17.81 25.95 9.04
N ARG A 8 18.68 24.95 8.84
CA ARG A 8 18.23 23.60 8.49
C ARG A 8 18.01 22.76 9.75
N LYS A 9 16.76 22.73 10.23
CA LYS A 9 16.33 21.76 11.26
C LYS A 9 16.70 20.34 10.83
N ASP A 10 17.27 19.57 11.75
CA ASP A 10 17.66 18.18 11.48
C ASP A 10 16.44 17.35 11.06
N LYS A 11 16.56 16.67 9.93
CA LYS A 11 15.49 15.85 9.34
C LYS A 11 15.92 14.39 9.27
N LEU A 12 15.23 13.53 10.00
CA LEU A 12 15.40 12.08 9.87
C LEU A 12 14.73 11.59 8.58
N LEU A 13 15.53 11.05 7.67
CA LEU A 13 15.05 10.42 6.44
C LEU A 13 15.31 8.91 6.52
N ILE A 14 14.26 8.15 6.78
CA ILE A 14 14.34 6.68 6.75
C ILE A 14 14.37 6.25 5.28
N LYS A 15 15.56 5.97 4.75
CA LYS A 15 15.77 5.50 3.37
C LYS A 15 16.11 4.00 3.35
N PRO A 16 15.79 3.26 2.27
CA PRO A 16 16.29 1.92 2.08
C PRO A 16 17.83 1.89 2.13
N SER A 17 18.41 0.90 2.81
CA SER A 17 19.87 0.80 2.92
C SER A 17 20.51 0.43 1.58
N LYS A 18 21.70 0.97 1.29
CA LYS A 18 22.44 0.69 0.05
C LYS A 18 22.63 -0.81 -0.18
N LYS A 19 22.95 -1.57 0.88
CA LYS A 19 23.10 -3.03 0.84
C LYS A 19 21.81 -3.75 0.40
N ASN A 20 20.66 -3.34 0.93
CA ASN A 20 19.37 -3.92 0.58
C ASN A 20 18.99 -3.61 -0.88
N VAL A 21 19.19 -2.36 -1.31
CA VAL A 21 18.96 -1.92 -2.69
C VAL A 21 19.82 -2.72 -3.69
N SER A 22 21.11 -2.86 -3.42
CA SER A 22 22.03 -3.65 -4.26
C SER A 22 21.65 -5.12 -4.31
N ALA A 23 21.26 -5.71 -3.18
CA ALA A 23 20.82 -7.11 -3.13
C ALA A 23 19.54 -7.33 -3.95
N PHE A 24 18.57 -6.42 -3.85
CA PHE A 24 17.35 -6.45 -4.63
C PHE A 24 17.64 -6.31 -6.13
N TYR A 25 18.43 -5.32 -6.53
CA TYR A 25 18.79 -5.12 -7.94
C TYR A 25 19.54 -6.34 -8.50
N ARG A 26 20.44 -6.97 -7.71
CA ARG A 26 21.11 -8.22 -8.10
C ARG A 26 20.10 -9.33 -8.35
N LYS A 27 19.09 -9.51 -7.49
CA LYS A 27 18.02 -10.50 -7.71
C LYS A 27 17.29 -10.25 -9.03
N VAL A 28 16.90 -9.01 -9.30
CA VAL A 28 16.24 -8.63 -10.57
C VAL A 28 17.15 -8.87 -11.77
N ARG A 29 18.43 -8.54 -11.66
CA ARG A 29 19.44 -8.80 -12.69
C ARG A 29 19.53 -10.28 -13.03
N GLU A 30 19.57 -11.17 -12.03
CA GLU A 30 19.66 -12.61 -12.28
C GLU A 30 18.42 -13.16 -12.98
N ILE A 31 17.22 -12.68 -12.62
CA ILE A 31 15.97 -13.02 -13.33
C ILE A 31 16.06 -12.63 -14.80
N VAL A 32 16.51 -11.40 -15.10
CA VAL A 32 16.67 -10.93 -16.49
C VAL A 32 17.79 -11.67 -17.24
N LYS A 33 18.85 -12.10 -16.55
CA LYS A 33 19.95 -12.87 -17.15
C LYS A 33 19.50 -14.30 -17.51
N GLY A 34 18.77 -14.96 -16.61
CA GLY A 34 18.24 -16.31 -16.80
C GLY A 34 17.07 -16.40 -17.78
N SER A 35 16.43 -15.28 -18.14
CA SER A 35 15.26 -15.25 -19.01
C SER A 35 15.55 -15.36 -20.52
N GLY A 36 16.67 -15.98 -20.90
CA GLY A 36 17.10 -16.11 -22.30
C GLY A 36 16.02 -16.70 -23.21
N ALA A 37 15.40 -17.80 -22.78
CA ALA A 37 14.36 -18.51 -23.51
C ALA A 37 12.93 -17.99 -23.24
N LEU A 38 12.71 -17.20 -22.18
CA LEU A 38 11.37 -16.79 -21.77
C LEU A 38 10.71 -15.85 -22.79
N THR A 39 9.39 -15.94 -22.90
CA THR A 39 8.59 -14.92 -23.59
C THR A 39 8.62 -13.61 -22.79
N GLN A 40 8.29 -12.49 -23.46
CA GLN A 40 8.15 -11.21 -22.77
C GLN A 40 7.14 -11.29 -21.63
N GLU A 41 6.02 -11.97 -21.88
CA GLU A 41 4.96 -12.14 -20.90
C GLU A 41 5.44 -12.91 -19.67
N ALA A 42 6.13 -14.03 -19.86
CA ALA A 42 6.66 -14.84 -18.77
C ALA A 42 7.70 -14.06 -17.94
N LEU A 43 8.57 -13.27 -18.59
CA LEU A 43 9.53 -12.42 -17.90
C LEU A 43 8.83 -11.35 -17.04
N ILE A 44 7.78 -10.71 -17.56
CA ILE A 44 6.98 -9.74 -16.79
C ILE A 44 6.29 -10.45 -15.61
N GLY A 45 5.79 -11.66 -15.83
CA GLY A 45 5.19 -12.51 -14.79
C GLY A 45 6.15 -12.84 -13.64
N GLN A 46 7.43 -13.09 -13.93
CA GLN A 46 8.44 -13.35 -12.89
C GLN A 46 8.91 -12.08 -12.18
N LEU A 47 9.05 -10.97 -12.90
CA LEU A 47 9.53 -9.71 -12.33
C LEU A 47 8.49 -9.03 -11.44
N ASN A 48 7.23 -8.97 -11.88
CA ASN A 48 6.20 -8.16 -11.21
C ASN A 48 5.99 -8.51 -9.73
N PRO A 49 5.90 -9.78 -9.30
CA PRO A 49 5.78 -10.12 -7.88
C PRO A 49 6.99 -9.64 -7.05
N VAL A 50 8.20 -9.75 -7.60
CA VAL A 50 9.44 -9.32 -6.94
C VAL A 50 9.49 -7.80 -6.79
N LEU A 51 9.18 -7.06 -7.87
CA LEU A 51 9.16 -5.59 -7.85
C LEU A 51 8.07 -5.08 -6.90
N ARG A 52 6.86 -5.61 -7.01
CA ARG A 52 5.72 -5.22 -6.18
C ARG A 52 5.96 -5.50 -4.70
N GLY A 53 6.48 -6.68 -4.37
CA GLY A 53 6.77 -7.05 -2.98
C GLY A 53 7.79 -6.10 -2.34
N TRP A 54 8.88 -5.82 -3.05
CA TRP A 54 9.92 -4.92 -2.54
C TRP A 54 9.44 -3.47 -2.42
N ALA A 55 8.64 -2.98 -3.38
CA ALA A 55 8.08 -1.64 -3.32
C ALA A 55 7.10 -1.47 -2.16
N HIS A 56 6.20 -2.44 -1.93
CA HIS A 56 5.28 -2.40 -0.79
C HIS A 56 5.99 -2.48 0.55
N TYR A 57 7.07 -3.26 0.66
CA TYR A 57 7.88 -3.33 1.87
C TYR A 57 8.50 -1.96 2.22
N HIS A 58 9.01 -1.24 1.23
CA HIS A 58 9.63 0.08 1.42
C HIS A 58 8.67 1.27 1.25
N ALA A 59 7.39 1.04 0.97
CA ALA A 59 6.40 2.11 0.76
C ALA A 59 6.26 3.08 1.95
N PRO A 60 6.41 2.66 3.23
CA PRO A 60 6.40 3.60 4.36
C PRO A 60 7.64 4.49 4.43
N ALA A 61 8.76 4.05 3.86
CA ALA A 61 10.05 4.73 3.90
C ALA A 61 10.15 5.85 2.85
N VAL A 62 11.14 6.72 2.98
CA VAL A 62 11.50 7.74 1.98
C VAL A 62 12.26 7.06 0.83
N ALA A 63 11.53 6.35 -0.02
CA ALA A 63 12.09 5.46 -1.04
C ALA A 63 11.91 5.95 -2.49
N GLN A 64 11.20 7.06 -2.74
CA GLN A 64 10.83 7.48 -4.10
C GLN A 64 12.04 7.71 -5.03
N GLU A 65 13.10 8.35 -4.52
CA GLU A 65 14.35 8.54 -5.25
C GLU A 65 14.98 7.19 -5.64
N THR A 66 15.04 6.26 -4.69
CA THR A 66 15.55 4.90 -4.89
C THR A 66 14.70 4.12 -5.89
N PHE A 67 13.38 4.25 -5.84
CA PHE A 67 12.46 3.63 -6.79
C PHE A 67 12.74 4.09 -8.21
N SER A 68 12.86 5.40 -8.43
CA SER A 68 13.19 5.96 -9.75
C SER A 68 14.55 5.49 -10.26
N THR A 69 15.58 5.44 -9.40
CA THR A 69 16.90 4.91 -9.78
C THR A 69 16.82 3.44 -10.19
N LEU A 70 16.10 2.61 -9.43
CA LEU A 70 15.96 1.19 -9.73
C LEU A 70 15.16 0.96 -11.01
N ASP A 71 14.06 1.70 -11.22
CA ASP A 71 13.28 1.64 -12.46
C ASP A 71 14.16 1.94 -13.69
N HIS A 72 15.02 2.96 -13.62
CA HIS A 72 15.96 3.28 -14.69
C HIS A 72 16.96 2.13 -14.96
N LEU A 73 17.55 1.56 -13.90
CA LEU A 73 18.51 0.44 -14.04
C LEU A 73 17.85 -0.81 -14.62
N ILE A 74 16.63 -1.12 -14.16
CA ILE A 74 15.85 -2.26 -14.65
C ILE A 74 15.45 -2.05 -16.10
N HIS A 75 15.02 -0.84 -16.47
CA HIS A 75 14.69 -0.49 -17.85
C HIS A 75 15.88 -0.69 -18.79
N TRP A 76 17.06 -0.21 -18.40
CA TRP A 76 18.31 -0.45 -19.14
C TRP A 76 18.62 -1.94 -19.32
N ARG A 77 18.40 -2.75 -18.29
CA ARG A 77 18.59 -4.21 -18.36
C ARG A 77 17.62 -4.85 -19.34
N LEU A 78 16.35 -4.45 -19.32
CA LEU A 78 15.32 -4.96 -20.22
C LEU A 78 15.57 -4.53 -21.67
N TRP A 79 16.07 -3.32 -21.90
CA TRP A 79 16.52 -2.86 -23.21
C TRP A 79 17.65 -3.74 -23.76
N ARG A 80 18.68 -4.01 -22.95
CA ARG A 80 19.77 -4.92 -23.34
C ARG A 80 19.29 -6.35 -23.59
N TRP A 81 18.36 -6.85 -22.78
CA TRP A 81 17.72 -8.14 -22.99
C TRP A 81 17.01 -8.19 -24.34
N ALA A 82 16.24 -7.15 -24.68
CA ALA A 82 15.51 -7.07 -25.94
C ALA A 82 16.45 -6.96 -27.15
N LYS A 83 17.51 -6.14 -27.07
CA LYS A 83 18.55 -6.05 -28.12
C LYS A 83 19.25 -7.38 -28.38
N ARG A 84 19.64 -8.09 -27.32
CA ARG A 84 20.33 -9.38 -27.44
C ARG A 84 19.49 -10.45 -28.14
N ARG A 85 18.16 -10.40 -27.99
CA ARG A 85 17.25 -11.34 -28.66
C ARG A 85 17.07 -11.09 -30.15
N HIS A 86 17.40 -9.89 -30.61
CA HIS A 86 17.17 -9.46 -31.99
C HIS A 86 18.40 -8.75 -32.56
N PRO A 87 19.53 -9.46 -32.74
CA PRO A 87 20.78 -8.85 -33.21
C PRO A 87 20.63 -8.21 -34.60
N GLN A 88 19.73 -8.73 -35.43
CA GLN A 88 19.48 -8.27 -36.81
C GLN A 88 18.34 -7.24 -36.93
N LYS A 89 17.77 -6.76 -35.82
CA LYS A 89 16.67 -5.79 -35.87
C LYS A 89 17.11 -4.43 -35.35
N SER A 90 16.57 -3.38 -35.97
CA SER A 90 16.87 -2.00 -35.57
C SER A 90 16.34 -1.69 -34.17
N ALA A 91 16.96 -0.71 -33.52
CA ALA A 91 16.50 -0.21 -32.22
C ALA A 91 15.04 0.28 -32.27
N ALA A 92 14.62 0.88 -33.39
CA ALA A 92 13.25 1.33 -33.60
C ALA A 92 12.25 0.17 -33.61
N TRP A 93 12.60 -0.94 -34.28
CA TRP A 93 11.78 -2.15 -34.29
C TRP A 93 11.67 -2.77 -32.88
N ILE A 94 12.79 -2.87 -32.16
CA ILE A 94 12.84 -3.40 -30.80
C ILE A 94 11.96 -2.55 -29.87
N ARG A 95 12.08 -1.22 -29.95
CA ARG A 95 11.25 -0.29 -29.20
C ARG A 95 9.77 -0.55 -29.49
N LYS A 96 9.36 -0.58 -30.76
CA LYS A 96 7.95 -0.81 -31.16
C LYS A 96 7.40 -2.16 -30.67
N LYS A 97 8.25 -3.19 -30.62
CA LYS A 97 7.84 -4.55 -30.21
C LYS A 97 7.67 -4.72 -28.71
N TYR A 98 8.56 -4.13 -27.90
CA TYR A 98 8.65 -4.42 -26.46
C TYR A 98 8.20 -3.26 -25.56
N PHE A 99 8.23 -2.03 -26.07
CA PHE A 99 8.04 -0.81 -25.30
C PHE A 99 6.90 0.02 -25.90
N HIS A 100 5.85 0.23 -25.11
CA HIS A 100 4.60 0.85 -25.55
C HIS A 100 4.35 2.18 -24.84
N SER A 101 3.47 2.98 -25.41
CA SER A 101 2.89 4.16 -24.77
C SER A 101 1.57 3.77 -24.14
N ILE A 102 1.48 3.85 -22.81
CA ILE A 102 0.33 3.41 -22.02
C ILE A 102 -0.03 4.52 -21.03
N ASN A 103 -1.27 5.03 -21.09
CA ASN A 103 -1.80 6.05 -20.18
C ASN A 103 -0.87 7.29 -20.06
N GLY A 104 -0.39 7.81 -21.19
CA GLY A 104 0.52 8.97 -21.24
C GLY A 104 1.98 8.68 -20.89
N ARG A 105 2.30 7.48 -20.35
CA ARG A 105 3.69 7.07 -20.10
C ARG A 105 4.25 6.38 -21.34
N ASN A 106 5.37 6.91 -21.84
CA ASN A 106 6.09 6.33 -22.96
C ASN A 106 7.14 5.30 -22.48
N TRP A 107 7.59 4.45 -23.41
CA TRP A 107 8.66 3.47 -23.17
C TRP A 107 8.36 2.47 -22.04
N VAL A 108 7.10 2.05 -21.92
CA VAL A 108 6.67 1.07 -20.92
C VAL A 108 6.92 -0.34 -21.46
N PHE A 109 7.77 -1.11 -20.78
CA PHE A 109 7.97 -2.52 -21.11
C PHE A 109 6.69 -3.31 -20.82
N ALA A 110 6.01 -3.75 -21.87
CA ALA A 110 4.68 -4.35 -21.74
C ALA A 110 4.36 -5.33 -22.86
N PHE A 111 3.60 -6.36 -22.54
CA PHE A 111 3.12 -7.35 -23.51
C PHE A 111 1.64 -7.08 -23.84
N PRO A 112 1.28 -6.84 -25.11
CA PRO A 112 -0.12 -6.71 -25.52
C PRO A 112 -0.82 -8.08 -25.54
N TYR A 113 -2.04 -8.15 -25.01
CA TYR A 113 -2.90 -9.33 -25.06
C TYR A 113 -4.35 -8.91 -25.31
N LYS A 114 -5.18 -9.81 -25.86
CA LYS A 114 -6.61 -9.57 -26.02
C LYS A 114 -7.35 -10.09 -24.78
N ASN A 115 -8.24 -9.27 -24.21
CA ASN A 115 -9.13 -9.72 -23.14
C ASN A 115 -10.32 -10.51 -23.69
N SER A 116 -11.22 -10.96 -22.81
CA SER A 116 -12.45 -11.68 -23.18
C SER A 116 -13.38 -10.90 -24.12
N LYS A 117 -13.23 -9.56 -24.20
CA LYS A 117 -13.99 -8.67 -25.08
C LYS A 117 -13.23 -8.32 -26.37
N ALA A 118 -12.16 -9.04 -26.69
CA ALA A 118 -11.26 -8.78 -27.82
C ALA A 118 -10.54 -7.40 -27.79
N GLU A 119 -10.59 -6.68 -26.68
CA GLU A 119 -9.87 -5.41 -26.51
C GLU A 119 -8.39 -5.68 -26.24
N VAL A 120 -7.51 -4.88 -26.85
CA VAL A 120 -6.07 -4.93 -26.56
C VAL A 120 -5.80 -4.32 -25.18
N LYS A 121 -5.32 -5.14 -24.26
CA LYS A 121 -4.80 -4.74 -22.95
C LYS A 121 -3.30 -5.02 -22.89
N TYR A 122 -2.64 -4.44 -21.88
CA TYR A 122 -1.20 -4.57 -21.70
C TYR A 122 -0.88 -5.19 -20.35
N ARG A 123 -0.10 -6.26 -20.36
CA ARG A 123 0.58 -6.76 -19.17
C ARG A 123 1.90 -5.99 -19.06
N ARG A 124 1.90 -4.91 -18.30
CA ARG A 124 3.06 -4.04 -18.10
C ARG A 124 3.96 -4.49 -16.95
N LEU A 125 5.24 -4.15 -17.05
CA LEU A 125 6.15 -4.21 -15.91
C LEU A 125 5.67 -3.26 -14.82
N TYR A 126 5.73 -3.71 -13.58
CA TYR A 126 5.46 -2.89 -12.41
C TYR A 126 6.56 -1.83 -12.26
N ALA A 127 6.19 -0.57 -12.29
CA ALA A 127 7.10 0.53 -12.01
C ALA A 127 7.14 0.78 -10.50
N LEU A 128 8.34 0.73 -9.91
CA LEU A 128 8.52 0.96 -8.48
C LEU A 128 8.07 2.38 -8.12
N ALA A 129 8.36 3.36 -8.98
CA ALA A 129 8.01 4.76 -8.76
C ALA A 129 6.49 5.03 -8.77
N ASP A 130 5.67 4.12 -9.31
CA ASP A 130 4.19 4.23 -9.25
C ASP A 130 3.64 3.84 -7.87
N THR A 131 4.48 3.32 -6.98
CA THR A 131 4.07 2.90 -5.64
C THR A 131 3.78 4.11 -4.79
N THR A 132 2.53 4.24 -4.32
CA THR A 132 2.16 5.30 -3.39
C THR A 132 2.93 5.15 -2.07
N THR A 133 3.86 6.08 -1.81
CA THR A 133 4.55 6.14 -0.53
C THR A 133 3.67 6.89 0.48
N ALA A 134 3.21 6.18 1.51
CA ALA A 134 2.45 6.76 2.60
C ALA A 134 3.33 6.80 3.84
N HIS A 135 3.88 7.96 4.15
CA HIS A 135 4.71 8.14 5.33
C HIS A 135 3.84 8.09 6.59
N GLN A 136 4.25 7.27 7.54
CA GLN A 136 3.61 7.25 8.84
C GLN A 136 3.90 8.57 9.55
N LYS A 137 2.85 9.30 9.94
CA LYS A 137 3.00 10.45 10.83
C LYS A 137 3.53 9.96 12.18
N ARG A 138 4.60 10.59 12.65
CA ARG A 138 5.13 10.42 14.01
C ARG A 138 3.99 10.67 15.00
N LEU A 139 3.92 9.86 16.04
CA LEU A 139 3.02 10.14 17.15
C LEU A 139 3.49 11.39 17.91
N PRO A 140 2.57 12.18 18.46
CA PRO A 140 2.91 13.25 19.41
C PRO A 140 3.79 12.73 20.56
N GLY A 141 4.63 13.59 21.15
CA GLY A 141 5.54 13.19 22.22
C GLY A 141 4.81 12.80 23.52
N ASP A 142 3.66 13.40 23.75
CA ASP A 142 2.69 13.14 24.83
C ASP A 142 1.75 11.96 24.53
N TYR A 143 2.06 11.14 23.52
CA TYR A 143 1.28 9.94 23.22
C TYR A 143 1.37 8.92 24.37
N HIS A 144 0.23 8.62 25.00
CA HIS A 144 0.10 7.56 25.98
C HIS A 144 -1.00 6.56 25.57
N PRO A 145 -0.67 5.28 25.32
CA PRO A 145 -1.65 4.27 24.89
C PRO A 145 -2.78 4.00 25.88
N TYR A 146 -2.57 4.31 27.16
CA TYR A 146 -3.52 4.04 28.25
C TYR A 146 -4.23 5.30 28.75
N ASP A 147 -4.07 6.42 28.05
CA ASP A 147 -4.81 7.65 28.36
C ASP A 147 -6.23 7.57 27.77
N ALA A 148 -7.19 7.31 28.65
CA ALA A 148 -8.61 7.21 28.29
C ALA A 148 -9.16 8.49 27.63
N ALA A 149 -8.61 9.67 27.94
CA ALA A 149 -9.04 10.93 27.33
C ALA A 149 -8.67 11.00 25.83
N GLN A 150 -7.70 10.21 25.38
CA GLN A 150 -7.22 10.21 24.01
C GLN A 150 -7.64 8.97 23.20
N GLU A 151 -8.39 8.02 23.77
CA GLU A 151 -8.78 6.76 23.12
C GLU A 151 -9.49 6.98 21.77
N LEU A 152 -10.50 7.86 21.73
CA LEU A 152 -11.24 8.21 20.51
C LEU A 152 -10.31 8.73 19.38
N LYS A 153 -9.32 9.55 19.74
CA LYS A 153 -8.31 10.07 18.81
C LYS A 153 -7.43 8.94 18.27
N TRP A 154 -7.10 7.95 19.11
CA TRP A 154 -6.25 6.82 18.74
C TRP A 154 -6.95 5.77 17.87
N GLU A 155 -8.20 5.46 18.16
CA GLU A 155 -9.04 4.63 17.28
C GLU A 155 -9.15 5.27 15.89
N LYS A 156 -9.42 6.58 15.83
CA LYS A 156 -9.45 7.33 14.55
C LYS A 156 -8.13 7.24 13.79
N LEU A 157 -6.99 7.42 14.48
CA LEU A 157 -5.67 7.30 13.86
C LEU A 157 -5.39 5.88 13.36
N ARG A 158 -5.79 4.85 14.12
CA ARG A 158 -5.67 3.43 13.73
C ARG A 158 -6.45 3.16 12.44
N VAL A 159 -7.71 3.61 12.37
CA VAL A 159 -8.54 3.48 11.17
C VAL A 159 -7.88 4.16 9.96
N GLN A 160 -7.40 5.40 10.11
CA GLN A 160 -6.70 6.12 9.03
C GLN A 160 -5.45 5.37 8.54
N ARG A 161 -4.67 4.76 9.44
CA ARG A 161 -3.49 3.96 9.08
C ARG A 161 -3.83 2.64 8.39
N MET A 162 -5.02 2.11 8.61
CA MET A 162 -5.43 0.80 8.12
C MET A 162 -6.34 0.86 6.87
N GLN A 163 -6.99 1.98 6.59
CA GLN A 163 -8.00 2.14 5.53
C GLN A 163 -7.56 1.68 4.13
N HIS A 164 -6.26 1.83 3.81
CA HIS A 164 -5.70 1.46 2.51
C HIS A 164 -5.33 -0.04 2.42
N LYS A 165 -5.33 -0.78 3.54
CA LYS A 165 -4.95 -2.19 3.58
C LYS A 165 -6.14 -3.07 3.20
N LEU A 166 -5.95 -3.97 2.23
CA LEU A 166 -6.98 -4.91 1.80
C LEU A 166 -7.52 -5.78 2.95
N ARG A 167 -6.62 -6.23 3.85
CA ARG A 167 -7.00 -6.99 5.05
C ARG A 167 -8.00 -6.24 5.93
N TYR A 168 -7.80 -4.93 6.12
CA TYR A 168 -8.70 -4.12 6.94
C TYR A 168 -10.08 -3.97 6.28
N ARG A 169 -10.13 -3.79 4.96
CA ARG A 169 -11.41 -3.77 4.22
C ARG A 169 -12.21 -5.06 4.42
N GLY A 170 -11.54 -6.21 4.39
CA GLY A 170 -12.16 -7.51 4.69
C GLY A 170 -12.70 -7.60 6.13
N GLN A 171 -11.95 -7.07 7.11
CA GLN A 171 -12.40 -7.02 8.51
C GLN A 171 -13.66 -6.15 8.68
N ILE A 172 -13.68 -4.96 8.09
CA ILE A 172 -14.84 -4.05 8.16
C ILE A 172 -16.08 -4.69 7.54
N LEU A 173 -15.94 -5.36 6.39
CA LEU A 173 -17.04 -6.10 5.77
C LEU A 173 -17.56 -7.23 6.68
N GLY A 174 -16.66 -7.92 7.38
CA GLY A 174 -17.03 -8.93 8.38
C GLY A 174 -17.84 -8.33 9.53
N LEU A 175 -17.40 -7.21 10.09
CA LEU A 175 -18.13 -6.50 11.16
C LEU A 175 -19.51 -6.01 10.68
N PHE A 176 -19.58 -5.44 9.49
CA PHE A 176 -20.83 -4.96 8.89
C PHE A 176 -21.85 -6.09 8.75
N ARG A 177 -21.42 -7.26 8.26
CA ARG A 177 -22.30 -8.44 8.13
C ARG A 177 -22.76 -8.96 9.50
N ARG A 178 -21.86 -9.04 10.49
CA ARG A 178 -22.21 -9.49 11.85
C ARG A 178 -23.27 -8.60 12.49
N GLN A 179 -23.21 -7.30 12.24
CA GLN A 179 -24.17 -6.32 12.74
C GLN A 179 -25.39 -6.13 11.84
N GLN A 180 -25.56 -6.96 10.80
CA GLN A 180 -26.65 -6.80 9.81
C GLN A 180 -26.72 -5.39 9.20
N GLY A 181 -25.56 -4.74 9.04
CA GLY A 181 -25.44 -3.38 8.55
C GLY A 181 -25.94 -2.29 9.52
N LYS A 182 -26.16 -2.61 10.80
CA LYS A 182 -26.65 -1.68 11.82
C LYS A 182 -25.53 -1.16 12.71
N CYS A 183 -25.72 0.03 13.26
CA CYS A 183 -24.86 0.60 14.30
C CYS A 183 -25.05 -0.19 15.59
N ALA A 184 -23.94 -0.63 16.22
CA ALA A 184 -24.00 -1.46 17.41
C ALA A 184 -24.65 -0.78 18.63
N LEU A 185 -24.69 0.57 18.66
CA LEU A 185 -25.34 1.34 19.71
C LEU A 185 -26.82 1.63 19.41
N CYS A 186 -27.12 2.32 18.30
CA CYS A 186 -28.46 2.84 18.05
C CYS A 186 -29.34 1.96 17.17
N GLY A 187 -28.82 0.86 16.60
CA GLY A 187 -29.57 -0.08 15.77
C GLY A 187 -29.95 0.42 14.37
N HIS A 188 -29.73 1.69 14.06
CA HIS A 188 -29.99 2.25 12.73
C HIS A 188 -28.93 1.81 11.71
N ALA A 189 -29.32 1.79 10.44
CA ALA A 189 -28.44 1.40 9.34
C ALA A 189 -27.19 2.28 9.25
N VAL A 190 -26.06 1.64 8.97
CA VAL A 190 -24.79 2.28 8.66
C VAL A 190 -24.67 2.35 7.16
N SER A 191 -24.48 3.55 6.62
CA SER A 191 -24.34 3.78 5.19
C SER A 191 -23.10 4.62 4.87
N LYS A 192 -22.86 4.85 3.57
CA LYS A 192 -21.77 5.72 3.11
C LYS A 192 -22.01 7.17 3.54
N GLU A 193 -23.27 7.58 3.60
CA GLU A 193 -23.72 8.92 3.98
C GLU A 193 -23.56 9.16 5.48
N THR A 194 -23.97 8.18 6.30
CA THR A 194 -23.80 8.29 7.77
C THR A 194 -22.35 8.10 8.22
N GLY A 195 -21.57 7.36 7.44
CA GLY A 195 -20.25 6.90 7.81
C GLY A 195 -20.27 5.95 8.99
N TRP A 196 -19.07 5.50 9.38
CA TRP A 196 -18.87 4.63 10.55
C TRP A 196 -17.49 4.79 11.15
N HIS A 197 -17.40 4.51 12.44
CA HIS A 197 -16.17 4.31 13.18
C HIS A 197 -16.07 2.85 13.64
N ASP A 198 -14.84 2.36 13.69
CA ASP A 198 -14.47 1.04 14.19
C ASP A 198 -14.00 1.18 15.63
N HIS A 199 -14.76 0.60 16.56
CA HIS A 199 -14.65 0.80 18.00
C HIS A 199 -14.36 -0.52 18.72
N HIS A 200 -13.56 -0.49 19.79
CA HIS A 200 -13.33 -1.65 20.65
C HIS A 200 -14.38 -1.78 21.75
N VAL A 201 -15.07 -2.93 21.87
CA VAL A 201 -16.14 -3.15 22.86
C VAL A 201 -15.62 -3.03 24.29
N VAL A 202 -14.56 -3.77 24.59
CA VAL A 202 -13.68 -3.49 25.73
C VAL A 202 -12.55 -2.62 25.20
N ARG A 203 -12.46 -1.37 25.69
CA ARG A 203 -11.48 -0.40 25.20
C ARG A 203 -10.05 -0.91 25.40
N ARG A 204 -9.12 -0.42 24.58
CA ARG A 204 -7.70 -0.81 24.69
C ARG A 204 -7.11 -0.35 26.02
N VAL A 205 -7.52 0.83 26.49
CA VAL A 205 -7.12 1.38 27.80
C VAL A 205 -7.60 0.54 28.99
N ASP A 206 -8.70 -0.19 28.83
CA ASP A 206 -9.27 -1.07 29.86
C ASP A 206 -8.76 -2.52 29.75
N GLY A 207 -7.72 -2.77 28.93
CA GLY A 207 -7.14 -4.11 28.74
C GLY A 207 -7.78 -4.95 27.63
N GLY A 208 -8.69 -4.37 26.84
CA GLY A 208 -9.34 -5.08 25.74
C GLY A 208 -8.38 -5.48 24.61
N PRO A 209 -8.53 -6.68 24.01
CA PRO A 209 -7.66 -7.12 22.92
C PRO A 209 -8.01 -6.47 21.57
N ASP A 210 -7.03 -6.35 20.66
CA ASP A 210 -7.29 -5.90 19.28
C ASP A 210 -7.69 -7.06 18.36
N THR A 211 -8.79 -7.72 18.71
CA THR A 211 -9.37 -8.83 17.93
C THR A 211 -10.63 -8.38 17.21
N LEU A 212 -11.03 -9.13 16.17
CA LEU A 212 -12.28 -8.85 15.45
C LEU A 212 -13.53 -9.10 16.32
N SER A 213 -13.45 -10.01 17.29
CA SER A 213 -14.51 -10.25 18.27
C SER A 213 -14.69 -9.07 19.22
N ASN A 214 -13.62 -8.35 19.58
CA ASN A 214 -13.70 -7.18 20.45
C ASN A 214 -13.92 -5.86 19.69
N ARG A 215 -14.41 -5.90 18.45
CA ARG A 215 -14.56 -4.69 17.62
C ARG A 215 -15.97 -4.58 17.05
N VAL A 216 -16.53 -3.39 16.94
CA VAL A 216 -17.85 -3.11 16.37
C VAL A 216 -17.84 -1.84 15.50
N LEU A 217 -18.85 -1.68 14.65
CA LEU A 217 -19.10 -0.45 13.90
C LEU A 217 -20.17 0.41 14.60
N LEU A 218 -19.85 1.69 14.74
CA LEU A 218 -20.73 2.72 15.29
C LEU A 218 -20.84 3.91 14.33
N HIS A 219 -21.96 4.63 14.34
CA HIS A 219 -22.00 5.96 13.72
C HIS A 219 -21.01 6.90 14.41
N PRO A 220 -20.48 7.93 13.72
CA PRO A 220 -19.56 8.89 14.33
C PRO A 220 -20.07 9.51 15.64
N ASN A 221 -21.34 9.90 15.69
CA ASN A 221 -21.97 10.47 16.88
C ASN A 221 -22.17 9.42 17.99
N CYS A 222 -22.61 8.22 17.63
CA CYS A 222 -22.74 7.10 18.57
C CYS A 222 -21.39 6.76 19.20
N HIS A 223 -20.31 6.79 18.41
CA HIS A 223 -18.97 6.54 18.89
C HIS A 223 -18.51 7.60 19.91
N ALA A 224 -18.74 8.88 19.62
CA ALA A 224 -18.43 9.96 20.55
C ALA A 224 -19.23 9.85 21.86
N LEU A 225 -20.49 9.44 21.79
CA LEU A 225 -21.33 9.21 22.97
C LEU A 225 -20.75 8.12 23.87
N VAL A 226 -20.29 7.00 23.30
CA VAL A 226 -19.67 5.90 24.07
C VAL A 226 -18.42 6.36 24.81
N HIS A 227 -17.56 7.18 24.19
CA HIS A 227 -16.35 7.69 24.85
C HIS A 227 -16.62 8.78 25.89
N ASN A 228 -17.71 9.56 25.74
CA ASN A 228 -18.08 10.59 26.71
C ASN A 228 -18.78 10.02 27.95
N GLN A 229 -19.39 8.84 27.86
CA GLN A 229 -20.05 8.21 28.99
C GLN A 229 -19.03 7.48 29.89
N LYS A 230 -18.95 7.88 31.16
CA LYS A 230 -18.05 7.26 32.17
C LYS A 230 -18.49 5.85 32.62
N LYS A 231 -19.54 5.28 32.03
CA LYS A 231 -20.09 3.95 32.35
C LYS A 231 -20.09 3.08 31.11
N GLN A 232 -20.04 1.75 31.29
CA GLN A 232 -20.19 0.80 30.20
C GLN A 232 -21.52 1.01 29.48
N VAL A 233 -21.45 1.29 28.18
CA VAL A 233 -22.62 1.45 27.31
C VAL A 233 -22.93 0.11 26.69
N ALA A 234 -24.16 -0.37 26.84
CA ALA A 234 -24.58 -1.64 26.25
C ALA A 234 -24.68 -1.51 24.72
N LEU A 235 -23.94 -2.33 23.98
CA LEU A 235 -23.91 -2.37 22.52
C LEU A 235 -24.85 -3.48 22.01
N LEU A 236 -26.15 -3.24 22.12
CA LEU A 236 -27.22 -4.22 21.91
C LEU A 236 -27.29 -4.80 20.49
N HIS A 237 -26.73 -4.10 19.50
CA HIS A 237 -26.76 -4.49 18.09
C HIS A 237 -25.37 -4.91 17.57
N SER A 238 -24.47 -5.30 18.47
CA SER A 238 -23.09 -5.70 18.15
C SER A 238 -22.98 -7.06 17.43
N GLY A 239 -24.01 -7.91 17.59
CA GLY A 239 -24.00 -9.30 17.15
C GLY A 239 -22.95 -10.15 17.88
N LEU A 240 -22.58 -9.73 19.09
CA LEU A 240 -21.73 -10.43 20.04
C LEU A 240 -22.58 -11.04 21.15
#